data_AF-A0AA51Z0B4-F1
#
_entry.id   AF-A0AA51Z0B4-F1
#
_cell.length_a   1.000
_cell.length_b   1.000
_cell.length_c   1.000
_cell.angle_alpha   90.00
_cell.angle_beta   90.00
_cell.angle_gamma   90.00
#
_symmetry.space_group_name_H-M   'P 1'
#
loop_
_entity.id
_entity.type
_entity.pdbx_description
1 polymer ?
#
loop_
_entity_poly.entity_id
_entity_poly.type
_entity_poly.pdbx_seq_one_letter_code
_entity_poly.pdbx_strand_id
1 'polypeptide(L)'
;MITFSMVSMCWWRKNIIMMLLSLELLILSLFSMLVINMDMSTNSSLLIMLVIMISGSTMGLALMISMSHSHKSSNSMYINMLTFDKNNNYIYYINYFNKIITYNYNNNIYYNNNNNVLYM
;
A
#
# COMPACT_ATOMS: atom_id res chain seq x y z
N MET A 1 16.93 -12.07 -13.28
CA MET A 1 15.75 -11.18 -13.11
C MET A 1 14.91 -11.58 -11.91
N ILE A 2 14.53 -12.85 -11.77
CA ILE A 2 13.71 -13.38 -10.66
C ILE A 2 14.28 -12.98 -9.28
N THR A 3 15.59 -13.08 -9.08
CA THR A 3 16.24 -12.70 -7.81
C THR A 3 16.09 -11.21 -7.50
N PHE A 4 16.20 -10.34 -8.51
CA PHE A 4 16.02 -8.90 -8.34
C PHE A 4 14.57 -8.55 -8.00
N SER A 5 13.61 -9.23 -8.62
CA SER A 5 12.18 -9.07 -8.27
C SER A 5 11.86 -9.61 -6.87
N MET A 6 12.45 -10.72 -6.44
CA MET A 6 12.28 -11.25 -5.08
C MET A 6 12.86 -10.29 -4.03
N VAL A 7 14.06 -9.76 -4.26
CA VAL A 7 14.66 -8.75 -3.37
C VAL A 7 13.80 -7.48 -3.33
N SER A 8 13.25 -7.05 -4.46
CA SER A 8 12.35 -5.90 -4.56
C SER A 8 11.03 -6.08 -3.80
N MET A 9 10.46 -7.30 -3.77
CA MET A 9 9.28 -7.61 -2.94
C MET A 9 9.60 -7.58 -1.44
N CYS A 10 10.70 -8.21 -1.04
CA CYS A 10 11.06 -8.33 0.37
C CYS A 10 11.47 -6.98 0.98
N TRP A 11 11.81 -5.99 0.14
CA TRP A 11 12.03 -4.64 0.60
C TRP A 11 10.71 -3.97 0.94
N TRP A 12 10.44 -3.81 2.23
CA TRP A 12 9.27 -3.07 2.70
C TRP A 12 9.22 -1.66 2.14
N ARG A 13 8.23 -1.42 1.28
CA ARG A 13 7.97 -0.11 0.68
C ARG A 13 6.70 0.48 1.27
N LYS A 14 6.70 1.80 1.44
CA LYS A 14 5.56 2.55 1.98
C LYS A 14 4.30 2.39 1.12
N ASN A 15 4.44 2.30 -0.20
CA ASN A 15 3.28 2.20 -1.09
C ASN A 15 3.04 0.76 -1.53
N ILE A 16 1.83 0.25 -1.29
CA ILE A 16 1.41 -1.11 -1.67
C ILE A 16 1.46 -1.30 -3.20
N ILE A 17 1.17 -0.25 -3.98
CA ILE A 17 1.28 -0.25 -5.46
C ILE A 17 2.67 -0.71 -5.92
N MET A 18 3.73 -0.21 -5.28
CA MET A 18 5.10 -0.57 -5.69
C MET A 18 5.46 -2.01 -5.37
N MET A 19 4.74 -2.63 -4.42
CA MET A 19 4.87 -4.05 -4.08
C MET A 19 4.08 -4.93 -5.05
N LEU A 20 2.88 -4.49 -5.45
CA LEU A 20 2.10 -5.15 -6.51
C LEU A 20 2.86 -5.14 -7.85
N LEU A 21 3.56 -4.04 -8.17
CA LEU A 21 4.34 -3.94 -9.40
C LEU A 21 5.58 -4.86 -9.38
N SER A 22 6.25 -5.00 -8.23
CA SER A 22 7.35 -5.99 -8.11
C SER A 22 6.83 -7.43 -8.20
N LEU A 23 5.58 -7.67 -7.80
CA LEU A 23 4.89 -8.94 -7.98
C LEU A 23 4.55 -9.26 -9.42
N GLU A 24 4.05 -8.29 -10.16
CA GLU A 24 3.78 -8.45 -11.59
C GLU A 24 5.06 -8.74 -12.38
N LEU A 25 6.16 -8.03 -12.07
CA LEU A 25 7.48 -8.29 -12.68
C LEU A 25 8.02 -9.69 -12.35
N LEU A 26 7.81 -10.17 -11.12
CA LEU A 26 8.25 -11.51 -10.73
C LEU A 26 7.52 -12.57 -11.56
N ILE A 27 6.20 -12.45 -11.67
CA ILE A 27 5.40 -13.46 -12.37
C ILE A 27 5.65 -13.41 -13.87
N LEU A 28 5.81 -12.22 -14.48
CA LEU A 28 6.24 -12.09 -15.87
C LEU A 28 7.60 -12.75 -16.14
N SER A 29 8.55 -12.64 -15.20
CA SER A 29 9.86 -13.27 -15.35
C SER A 29 9.83 -14.80 -15.20
N LEU A 30 8.89 -15.34 -14.42
CA LEU A 30 8.62 -16.78 -14.37
C LEU A 30 7.94 -17.27 -15.64
N PHE A 31 6.99 -16.49 -16.16
CA PHE A 31 6.31 -16.80 -17.42
C PHE A 31 7.29 -16.85 -18.59
N SER A 32 8.18 -15.87 -18.72
CA SER A 32 9.18 -15.86 -19.79
C SER A 32 10.16 -17.04 -19.70
N MET A 33 10.58 -17.41 -18.49
CA MET A 33 11.39 -18.62 -18.27
C MET A 33 10.65 -19.89 -18.70
N LEU A 34 9.35 -20.00 -18.41
CA LEU A 34 8.56 -21.17 -18.80
C LEU A 34 8.35 -21.25 -20.32
N VAL A 35 8.08 -20.12 -20.98
CA VAL A 35 7.90 -20.09 -22.44
C VAL A 35 9.16 -20.53 -23.18
N ILE A 36 10.36 -20.18 -22.70
CA ILE A 36 11.62 -20.57 -23.35
C ILE A 36 11.89 -22.07 -23.20
N ASN A 37 11.48 -22.67 -22.08
CA ASN A 37 11.82 -24.05 -21.74
C ASN A 37 10.76 -25.08 -22.15
N MET A 38 9.57 -24.63 -22.54
CA MET A 38 8.44 -25.50 -22.86
C MET A 38 8.31 -25.73 -24.36
N ASP A 39 8.09 -26.98 -24.75
CA ASP A 39 7.79 -27.34 -26.12
C ASP A 39 6.40 -26.83 -26.53
N MET A 40 6.26 -26.54 -27.84
CA MET A 40 5.03 -26.02 -28.48
C MET A 40 3.76 -26.85 -28.23
N SER A 41 3.90 -28.10 -27.77
CA SER A 41 2.77 -28.99 -27.42
C SER A 41 2.03 -28.55 -26.16
N THR A 42 2.62 -27.71 -25.31
CA THR A 42 2.07 -27.28 -24.02
C THR A 42 1.40 -25.90 -24.05
N ASN A 43 1.13 -25.34 -25.24
CA ASN A 43 0.59 -23.98 -25.37
C ASN A 43 -0.72 -23.71 -24.60
N SER A 44 -1.56 -24.73 -24.37
CA SER A 44 -2.79 -24.58 -23.57
C SER A 44 -2.52 -24.32 -22.08
N SER A 45 -1.45 -24.91 -21.52
CA SER A 45 -1.10 -24.70 -20.11
C SER A 45 -0.52 -23.29 -19.88
N LEU A 46 0.23 -22.76 -20.85
CA LEU A 46 0.73 -21.38 -20.84
C LEU A 46 -0.43 -20.36 -20.83
N LEU A 47 -1.49 -20.62 -21.60
CA LEU A 47 -2.68 -19.76 -21.61
C LEU A 47 -3.42 -19.78 -20.27
N ILE A 48 -3.61 -20.96 -19.66
CA ILE A 48 -4.24 -21.08 -18.34
C ILE A 48 -3.42 -20.33 -17.28
N MET A 49 -2.10 -20.43 -17.34
CA MET A 49 -1.21 -19.70 -16.43
C MET A 49 -1.33 -18.18 -16.58
N LEU A 50 -1.45 -17.66 -17.81
CA LEU A 50 -1.71 -16.23 -18.04
C LEU A 50 -3.03 -15.77 -17.43
N VAL A 51 -4.10 -16.56 -17.57
CA VAL A 51 -5.41 -16.23 -17.00
C VAL A 51 -5.37 -16.17 -15.48
N ILE A 52 -4.70 -17.14 -14.82
CA ILE A 52 -4.53 -17.15 -13.36
C ILE A 52 -3.69 -15.96 -12.88
N MET A 53 -2.67 -15.57 -13.65
CA MET A 53 -1.83 -14.42 -13.31
C MET A 53 -2.60 -13.10 -13.39
N ILE A 54 -3.36 -12.88 -14.46
CA ILE A 54 -4.16 -11.66 -14.63
C ILE A 54 -5.27 -11.58 -13.56
N SER A 55 -5.91 -12.71 -13.23
CA SER A 55 -6.92 -12.74 -12.17
C SER A 55 -6.34 -12.46 -10.78
N GLY A 56 -5.13 -12.97 -10.48
CA GLY A 56 -4.41 -12.65 -9.25
C GLY A 56 -4.09 -11.14 -9.12
N SER A 57 -3.58 -10.53 -10.18
CA SER A 57 -3.24 -9.10 -10.19
C SER A 57 -4.47 -8.20 -10.03
N THR A 58 -5.57 -8.51 -10.71
CA THR A 58 -6.84 -7.75 -10.58
C THR A 58 -7.42 -7.86 -9.18
N MET A 59 -7.35 -9.03 -8.54
CA MET A 59 -7.74 -9.21 -7.14
C MET A 59 -6.86 -8.37 -6.18
N GLY A 60 -5.54 -8.36 -6.41
CA GLY A 60 -4.61 -7.54 -5.63
C GLY A 60 -4.90 -6.03 -5.73
N LEU A 61 -5.24 -5.54 -6.92
CA LEU A 61 -5.67 -4.16 -7.13
C LEU A 61 -7.01 -3.85 -6.46
N ALA A 62 -7.99 -4.76 -6.51
CA ALA A 62 -9.27 -4.59 -5.83
C ALA A 62 -9.11 -4.47 -4.31
N LEU A 63 -8.24 -5.29 -3.71
CA LEU A 63 -7.90 -5.20 -2.29
C LEU A 63 -7.22 -3.87 -1.96
N MET A 64 -6.31 -3.40 -2.79
CA MET A 64 -5.69 -2.09 -2.61
C MET A 64 -6.72 -0.95 -2.66
N ILE A 65 -7.70 -1.03 -3.57
CA ILE A 65 -8.79 -0.05 -3.65
C ILE A 65 -9.62 -0.08 -2.35
N SER A 66 -9.97 -1.26 -1.83
CA SER A 66 -10.69 -1.37 -0.55
C SER A 66 -9.92 -0.76 0.63
N MET A 67 -8.60 -0.97 0.70
CA MET A 67 -7.74 -0.34 1.72
C MET A 67 -7.67 1.18 1.56
N SER A 68 -7.60 1.66 0.32
CA SER A 68 -7.60 3.09 0.05
C SER A 68 -8.92 3.74 0.48
N HIS A 69 -10.04 3.03 0.38
CA HIS A 69 -11.33 3.52 0.84
C HIS A 69 -11.43 3.53 2.37
N SER A 70 -10.94 2.49 3.05
CA SER A 70 -11.01 2.39 4.53
C SER A 70 -10.03 3.34 5.24
N HIS A 71 -8.82 3.48 4.74
CA HIS A 71 -7.74 4.24 5.40
C HIS A 71 -7.34 5.53 4.65
N LYS A 72 -8.10 5.92 3.61
CA LYS A 72 -7.86 7.10 2.74
C LYS A 72 -6.44 7.15 2.14
N SER A 73 -5.72 6.04 2.15
CA SER A 73 -4.32 5.96 1.75
C SER A 73 -3.94 4.54 1.34
N SER A 74 -2.97 4.45 0.43
CA SER A 74 -2.41 3.19 -0.08
C SER A 74 -1.15 2.76 0.69
N ASN A 75 -1.00 3.21 1.94
CA ASN A 75 0.21 3.02 2.73
C ASN A 75 0.21 1.62 3.35
N SER A 76 1.33 0.90 3.21
CA SER A 76 1.52 -0.46 3.77
C SER A 76 1.59 -0.47 5.30
N MET A 77 1.75 0.69 5.92
CA MET A 77 1.84 0.85 7.37
C MET A 77 0.58 0.33 8.11
N TYR A 78 -0.61 0.45 7.52
CA TYR A 78 -1.85 -0.04 8.15
C TYR A 78 -1.91 -1.57 8.22
N ILE A 79 -1.44 -2.26 7.18
CA ILE A 79 -1.30 -3.72 7.18
C ILE A 79 -0.27 -4.11 8.23
N ASN A 80 0.84 -3.39 8.28
CA ASN A 80 1.96 -3.72 9.15
C ASN A 80 1.67 -3.52 10.65
N MET A 81 0.72 -2.64 11.01
CA MET A 81 0.24 -2.50 12.38
C MET A 81 -0.42 -3.78 12.90
N LEU A 82 -1.11 -4.54 12.03
CA LEU A 82 -1.78 -5.78 12.43
C LEU A 82 -0.78 -6.94 12.60
N THR A 83 0.39 -6.87 11.95
CA THR A 83 1.39 -7.95 11.97
C THR A 83 2.51 -7.73 13.00
N PHE A 84 2.81 -6.49 13.41
CA PHE A 84 3.84 -6.20 14.42
C PHE A 84 3.25 -5.58 15.69
N ASP A 85 3.01 -6.44 16.67
CA ASP A 85 2.43 -6.11 17.98
C ASP A 85 3.30 -5.15 18.83
N LYS A 86 4.61 -5.01 18.52
CA LYS A 86 5.57 -4.38 19.45
C LYS A 86 5.83 -2.89 19.27
N ASN A 87 5.21 -2.19 18.31
CA ASN A 87 5.50 -0.76 18.06
C ASN A 87 4.28 0.17 18.11
N ASN A 88 3.17 -0.31 18.67
CA ASN A 88 1.88 0.40 18.66
C ASN A 88 1.89 1.73 19.46
N ASN A 89 2.82 1.89 20.41
CA ASN A 89 2.88 3.11 21.23
C ASN A 89 3.26 4.37 20.42
N TYR A 90 4.17 4.29 19.44
CA TYR A 90 4.63 5.49 18.72
C TYR A 90 3.54 6.12 17.84
N ILE A 91 2.66 5.32 17.24
CA ILE A 91 1.57 5.81 16.38
C ILE A 91 0.48 6.48 17.24
N TYR A 92 0.19 5.93 18.42
CA TYR A 92 -0.69 6.59 19.38
C TYR A 92 -0.15 7.95 19.81
N TYR A 93 1.15 8.07 20.09
CA TYR A 93 1.77 9.35 20.43
C TYR A 93 1.66 10.38 19.30
N ILE A 94 1.91 9.99 18.04
CA ILE A 94 1.80 10.91 16.90
C ILE A 94 0.35 11.39 16.70
N ASN A 95 -0.63 10.49 16.80
CA ASN A 95 -2.04 10.86 16.68
C ASN A 95 -2.50 11.77 17.83
N TYR A 96 -1.99 11.54 19.04
CA TYR A 96 -2.27 12.41 20.17
C TYR A 96 -1.66 13.81 19.98
N PHE A 97 -0.43 13.89 19.46
CA PHE A 97 0.26 15.15 19.21
C PHE A 97 -0.45 15.99 18.13
N ASN A 98 -0.89 15.36 17.04
CA ASN A 98 -1.67 16.04 15.98
C ASN A 98 -3.03 16.54 16.48
N LYS A 99 -3.66 15.80 17.40
CA LYS A 99 -4.91 16.21 18.03
C LYS A 99 -4.70 17.45 18.92
N ILE A 100 -3.61 17.51 19.68
CA ILE A 100 -3.27 18.69 20.49
C ILE A 100 -3.01 19.93 19.59
N ILE A 101 -2.25 19.78 18.50
CA ILE A 101 -1.96 20.89 17.58
C ILE A 101 -3.25 21.46 16.97
N THR A 102 -4.16 20.59 16.52
CA THR A 102 -5.44 21.01 15.93
C THR A 102 -6.35 21.71 16.95
N TYR A 103 -6.40 21.25 18.19
CA TYR A 103 -7.10 21.98 19.26
C TYR A 103 -6.49 23.36 19.53
N ASN A 104 -5.16 23.45 19.60
CA ASN A 104 -4.50 24.74 19.84
C ASN A 104 -4.74 25.73 18.70
N TYR A 105 -4.76 25.27 17.44
CA TYR A 105 -5.05 26.13 16.30
C TYR A 105 -6.49 26.67 16.34
N ASN A 106 -7.48 25.81 16.63
CA ASN A 106 -8.87 26.24 16.74
C ASN A 106 -9.07 27.23 17.90
N ASN A 107 -8.49 26.99 19.07
CA ASN A 107 -8.57 27.92 20.19
C ASN A 107 -7.97 29.30 19.85
N ASN A 108 -6.82 29.34 19.16
CA ASN A 108 -6.24 30.61 18.72
C ASN A 108 -7.15 31.38 17.76
N ILE A 109 -7.90 30.70 16.88
CA ILE A 109 -8.88 31.35 16.01
C ILE A 109 -10.05 31.94 16.84
N TYR A 110 -10.55 31.20 17.83
CA TYR A 110 -11.63 31.70 18.70
C TYR A 110 -11.22 32.94 19.50
N TYR A 111 -10.01 32.96 20.06
CA TYR A 111 -9.52 34.15 20.79
C TYR A 111 -9.30 35.35 19.86
N ASN A 112 -8.84 35.13 18.63
CA ASN A 112 -8.62 36.22 17.68
C ASN A 112 -9.94 36.85 17.19
N ASN A 113 -11.00 36.05 17.02
CA ASN A 113 -12.32 36.57 16.66
C ASN A 113 -12.99 37.37 17.78
N ASN A 114 -12.85 36.96 19.04
CA ASN A 114 -13.44 37.71 20.16
C ASN A 114 -12.76 39.06 20.39
N ASN A 115 -11.46 39.18 20.12
CA ASN A 115 -10.76 40.45 20.23
C ASN A 115 -11.18 41.44 19.13
N ASN A 116 -11.55 40.96 17.93
CA ASN A 116 -12.04 41.84 16.85
C ASN A 116 -13.48 42.35 17.06
N VAL A 117 -14.30 41.68 17.87
CA VAL A 117 -15.67 42.13 18.19
C VAL A 117 -15.67 43.22 19.28
N LEU A 118 -14.58 43.34 20.06
CA LEU A 118 -14.46 44.31 21.15
C LEU A 118 -13.99 45.72 20.70
N TYR A 119 -13.69 45.91 19.41
CA TYR A 119 -13.24 47.19 18.84
C TYR A 119 -14.23 47.79 17.81
N MET A 120 -15.50 47.36 17.81
CA MET A 120 -16.56 47.98 17.00
C MET A 120 -17.58 48.72 17.86
#